data_AF-A0A533SGE8-F1
#
_entry.id   AF-A0A533SGE8-F1
#
_cell.length_a   1.000
_cell.length_b   1.000
_cell.length_c   1.000
_cell.angle_alpha   90.00
_cell.angle_beta   90.00
_cell.angle_gamma   90.00
#
_symmetry.space_group_name_H-M   'P 1'
#
loop_
_entity.id
_entity.type
_entity.pdbx_description
1 polymer ?
#
loop_
_entity_poly.entity_id
_entity_poly.type
_entity_poly.pdbx_seq_one_letter_code
_entity_poly.pdbx_strand_id
1 'polypeptide(L)' 'MVRKYNGEWIPADGPLPFVLSGWRAHAGSKEYQGTLTKENEIVTASPYGSYETRIGHSAE' A
#
# COMPACT_ATOMS: atom_id res chain seq x y z
N MET A 1 0.13 -11.66 4.02
CA MET A 1 1.31 -10.83 4.41
C MET A 1 0.90 -9.90 5.55
N VAL A 2 1.85 -9.43 6.37
CA VAL A 2 1.62 -8.51 7.49
C VAL A 2 2.46 -7.24 7.34
N ARG A 3 1.97 -6.10 7.85
CA ARG A 3 2.69 -4.82 7.93
C ARG A 3 2.88 -4.45 9.39
N LYS A 4 4.02 -3.84 9.72
CA LYS A 4 4.25 -3.29 11.05
C LYS A 4 3.79 -1.84 11.09
N TYR A 5 2.83 -1.52 11.95
CA TYR A 5 2.29 -0.17 12.14
C TYR A 5 2.28 0.14 13.63
N ASN A 6 2.90 1.26 14.02
CA ASN A 6 3.05 1.66 15.43
C ASN A 6 3.59 0.56 16.36
N GLY A 7 4.44 -0.34 15.84
CA GLY A 7 5.01 -1.44 16.62
C GLY A 7 4.25 -2.76 16.55
N GLU A 8 3.01 -2.74 16.07
CA GLU A 8 2.13 -3.91 15.98
C GLU A 8 2.14 -4.53 14.58
N TRP A 9 1.95 -5.85 14.51
CA TRP A 9 1.76 -6.55 13.24
C TRP A 9 0.28 -6.58 12.89
N ILE A 10 -0.06 -5.95 11.77
CA ILE A 10 -1.43 -5.94 11.23
C ILE A 10 -1.48 -6.64 9.88
N PRO A 11 -2.58 -7.32 9.53
CA PRO A 11 -2.81 -7.83 8.19
C PRO A 11 -2.70 -6.70 7.17
N ALA A 12 -1.97 -6.94 6.09
CA ALA A 12 -1.83 -5.95 5.02
C ALA A 12 -3.06 -5.85 4.12
N ASP A 13 -3.89 -6.89 4.13
CA ASP A 13 -5.14 -7.02 3.40
C ASP A 13 -6.01 -8.07 4.11
N GLY A 14 -7.33 -8.02 3.93
CA GLY A 14 -8.29 -8.86 4.63
C GLY A 14 -9.63 -8.17 4.91
N PRO A 15 -10.46 -8.73 5.82
CA PRO A 15 -11.79 -8.17 6.11
C PRO A 15 -11.74 -6.78 6.76
N LEU A 16 -10.62 -6.44 7.42
CA LEU A 16 -10.34 -5.08 7.88
C LEU A 16 -9.33 -4.43 6.92
N PRO A 17 -9.71 -3.34 6.20
CA PRO A 17 -8.80 -2.69 5.29
C PRO A 17 -7.69 -1.94 6.05
N PHE A 18 -6.45 -2.05 5.55
CA PHE A 18 -5.35 -1.20 5.99
C PHE A 18 -5.29 0.06 5.14
N VAL A 19 -5.54 1.22 5.75
CA VAL A 19 -5.57 2.53 5.08
C VAL A 19 -4.52 3.45 5.70
N LEU A 20 -3.61 3.96 4.89
CA LEU A 20 -2.55 4.88 5.30
C LEU A 20 -2.66 6.20 4.52
N SER A 21 -3.04 7.28 5.20
CA SER A 21 -3.19 8.61 4.57
C SER A 21 -4.09 8.61 3.31
N GLY A 22 -5.16 7.80 3.34
CA GLY A 22 -6.09 7.62 2.24
C GLY A 22 -5.71 6.53 1.23
N TRP A 23 -4.49 5.99 1.28
CA TRP A 23 -4.07 4.86 0.47
C TRP A 23 -4.49 3.53 1.10
N ARG A 24 -5.40 2.82 0.45
CA ARG A 24 -5.78 1.46 0.84
C ARG A 24 -4.81 0.45 0.25
N ALA A 25 -4.30 -0.47 1.08
CA ALA A 25 -3.46 -1.58 0.63
C ALA A 25 -4.28 -2.78 0.13
N HIS A 26 -3.78 -3.42 -0.92
CA HIS A 26 -4.29 -4.67 -1.46
C HIS A 26 -3.14 -5.67 -1.65
N ALA A 27 -3.36 -6.92 -1.27
CA ALA A 27 -2.40 -7.99 -1.44
C ALA A 27 -2.45 -8.57 -2.85
N GLY A 28 -1.27 -8.84 -3.41
CA GLY A 28 -1.14 -9.62 -4.63
C GLY A 28 -1.07 -11.12 -4.36
N SER A 29 -0.86 -11.89 -5.43
CA SER A 29 -0.69 -13.35 -5.34
C SER A 29 0.57 -13.78 -4.58
N LYS A 30 1.59 -12.92 -4.53
CA LYS A 30 2.86 -13.15 -3.85
C LYS A 30 3.31 -11.91 -3.08
N GLU A 31 4.35 -12.09 -2.28
CA GLU A 31 5.04 -10.98 -1.61
C GLU A 31 5.48 -9.92 -2.63
N TYR A 32 5.35 -8.65 -2.25
CA TYR A 32 5.70 -7.50 -3.07
C TYR A 32 4.91 -7.32 -4.38
N GLN A 33 3.80 -8.05 -4.59
CA GLN A 33 2.97 -7.95 -5.80
C GLN A 33 1.61 -7.25 -5.58
N GLY A 34 1.53 -6.33 -4.62
CA GLY A 34 0.27 -5.65 -4.26
C GLY A 34 0.01 -4.34 -5.00
N THR A 35 -1.08 -3.68 -4.65
CA THR A 35 -1.41 -2.32 -5.10
C THR A 35 -1.79 -1.42 -3.93
N LEU A 36 -1.68 -0.11 -4.14
CA LEU A 36 -2.27 0.92 -3.30
C LEU A 36 -3.33 1.66 -4.12
N THR A 37 -4.50 1.88 -3.55
CA THR A 37 -5.60 2.60 -4.19
C THR A 37 -5.96 3.83 -3.36
N LYS A 38 -6.09 4.99 -4.01
CA LYS A 38 -6.61 6.22 -3.41
C LYS A 38 -7.51 6.90 -4.44
N GLU A 39 -8.81 6.97 -4.18
CA GLU A 39 -9.80 7.53 -5.11
C GLU A 39 -9.70 6.88 -6.51
N ASN A 40 -9.27 7.64 -7.52
CA ASN A 40 -9.09 7.19 -8.90
C ASN A 40 -7.64 6.78 -9.23
N GLU A 41 -6.73 6.88 -8.26
CA GLU A 41 -5.33 6.51 -8.42
C GLU A 41 -5.09 5.07 -7.96
N ILE A 42 -4.34 4.33 -8.79
CA ILE A 42 -3.85 2.99 -8.48
C ILE A 42 -2.34 2.98 -8.69
N VAL A 43 -1.61 2.59 -7.66
CA VAL A 43 -0.15 2.42 -7.70
C VAL A 43 0.18 0.94 -7.50
N THR A 44 0.85 0.33 -8.47
CA THR A 44 1.30 -1.06 -8.38
C THR A 44 2.65 -1.14 -7.68
N ALA A 45 2.82 -2.11 -6.79
CA ALA A 45 4.09 -2.32 -6.10
C ALA A 45 5.22 -2.64 -7.09
N SER A 46 6.37 -2.00 -6.89
CA SER A 46 7.61 -2.29 -7.62
C SER A 46 8.72 -2.60 -6.61
N PRO A 47 9.34 -3.79 -6.68
CA PRO A 47 10.47 -4.13 -5.80
C PRO A 47 11.71 -3.28 -6.11
N TYR A 48 11.75 -2.62 -7.26
CA TYR A 48 12.86 -1.76 -7.68
C TYR A 48 12.68 -0.29 -7.27
N GLY A 49 11.54 0.06 -6.63
CA GLY A 49 11.29 1.42 -6.17
C GLY A 49 11.23 2.46 -7.28
N SER A 50 10.64 2.10 -8.43
CA SER A 50 10.55 2.97 -9.60
C SER A 50 9.71 4.23 -9.32
N TYR A 51 10.02 5.33 -10.01
CA TYR A 51 9.52 6.67 -9.68
C TYR A 51 7.98 6.75 -9.64
N GLU A 52 7.31 6.08 -10.57
CA GLU A 52 5.86 5.98 -10.67
C GLU A 52 5.20 5.30 -9.46
N THR A 53 5.98 4.60 -8.63
CA THR A 53 5.50 3.94 -7.41
C THR A 53 5.63 4.80 -6.16
N ARG A 54 6.18 6.02 -6.30
CA ARG A 54 6.31 6.97 -5.20
C ARG A 54 4.95 7.57 -4.88
N ILE A 55 4.43 7.20 -3.72
CA ILE A 55 3.30 7.91 -3.10
C ILE A 55 3.85 9.03 -2.20
N GLY A 56 3.22 10.19 -2.25
CA GLY A 56 3.58 11.34 -1.44
C GLY A 56 2.33 12.16 -1.10
N HIS A 57 2.52 13.14 -0.23
CA HIS A 57 1.55 14.22 -0.11
C HIS A 57 1.76 15.16 -1.30
N SER A 58 0.67 15.62 -1.91
CA SER A 58 0.71 16.76 -2.82
C SER A 58 1.42 17.91 -2.12
N ALA A 59 2.38 18.56 -2.77
CA ALA A 59 2.94 19.80 -2.25
C ALA A 59 1.83 20.86 -2.32
N GLU A 60 1.37 21.33 -1.17
CA GLU A 60 0.75 22.65 -1.05
C GLU A 60 1.84 23.72 -0.99
#